data_AF-A0AA95MFV5-F1
#
_entry.id   AF-A0AA95MFV5-F1
#
_cell.length_a   1.000
_cell.length_b   1.000
_cell.length_c   1.000
_cell.angle_alpha   90.00
_cell.angle_beta   90.00
_cell.angle_gamma   90.00
#
_symmetry.space_group_name_H-M   'P 1'
#
loop_
_entity.id
_entity.type
_entity.pdbx_description
1 polymer ?
#
loop_
_entity_poly.entity_id
_entity_poly.type
_entity_poly.pdbx_seq_one_letter_code
_entity_poly.pdbx_strand_id
1 'polypeptide(L)'
;MIRFKRSLFLLVITSFFSTHFVCAEEYHRKGYSDDLYRVTNDVTQEQHFKNFMLELLMDEIIKAAQTKYNDKSISGLSFDWENTYNVVEINESRLQGNCNEYPFIVSVTITPHNGGIKNRKFYGTDKLTFGIDPNLFGRNIKEHPAIKLIDYHHLKSSKSF
;
A
#
# COMPACT_ATOMS: atom_id res chain seq x y z
N MET A 1 -29.48 -42.07 -27.62
CA MET A 1 -28.08 -42.53 -27.41
C MET A 1 -27.00 -41.49 -27.77
N ILE A 2 -27.30 -40.42 -28.52
CA ILE A 2 -26.31 -39.41 -28.98
C ILE A 2 -25.96 -38.34 -27.92
N ARG A 3 -26.93 -37.93 -27.07
CA ARG A 3 -26.69 -36.92 -26.02
C ARG A 3 -25.73 -37.39 -24.91
N PHE A 4 -25.73 -38.68 -24.58
CA PHE A 4 -24.88 -39.23 -23.53
C PHE A 4 -23.38 -39.19 -23.92
N LYS A 5 -23.07 -39.38 -25.20
CA LYS A 5 -21.68 -39.37 -25.72
C LYS A 5 -21.05 -37.97 -25.71
N ARG A 6 -21.84 -36.90 -25.89
CA ARG A 6 -21.35 -35.51 -25.82
C ARG A 6 -21.01 -35.07 -24.40
N SER A 7 -21.76 -35.54 -23.41
CA SER A 7 -21.52 -35.21 -21.99
C SER A 7 -20.22 -35.83 -21.46
N LEU A 8 -19.94 -37.08 -21.83
CA LEU A 8 -18.71 -37.77 -21.44
C LEU A 8 -17.45 -37.11 -22.01
N PHE A 9 -17.52 -36.62 -23.26
CA PHE A 9 -16.40 -35.96 -23.92
C PHE A 9 -16.05 -34.61 -23.29
N LEU A 10 -17.06 -33.83 -22.87
CA LEU A 10 -16.86 -32.58 -22.14
C LEU A 10 -16.21 -32.82 -20.77
N LEU A 11 -16.59 -33.89 -20.07
CA LEU A 11 -16.05 -34.25 -18.76
C LEU A 11 -14.57 -34.70 -18.84
N VAL A 12 -14.20 -35.38 -19.92
CA VAL A 12 -12.79 -35.72 -20.20
C VAL A 12 -11.99 -34.47 -20.56
N ILE A 13 -12.54 -33.55 -21.35
CA ILE A 13 -11.83 -32.31 -21.69
C ILE A 13 -11.59 -31.43 -20.46
N THR A 14 -12.58 -31.29 -19.57
CA THR A 14 -12.40 -30.51 -18.32
C THR A 14 -11.41 -31.18 -17.36
N SER A 15 -11.31 -32.51 -17.34
CA SER A 15 -10.29 -33.21 -16.54
C SER A 15 -8.87 -33.06 -17.12
N PHE A 16 -8.72 -33.00 -18.44
CA PHE A 16 -7.43 -32.70 -19.08
C PHE A 16 -6.98 -31.25 -18.83
N PHE A 17 -7.88 -30.26 -18.89
CA PHE A 17 -7.50 -28.87 -18.61
C PHE A 17 -7.19 -28.62 -17.13
N SER A 18 -7.89 -29.26 -16.20
CA SER A 18 -7.63 -29.08 -14.76
C SER A 18 -6.29 -29.69 -14.32
N THR A 19 -5.87 -30.81 -14.90
CA THR A 19 -4.56 -31.42 -14.57
C THR A 19 -3.37 -30.60 -15.05
N HIS A 20 -3.50 -29.86 -16.17
CA HIS A 20 -2.45 -28.96 -16.64
C HIS A 20 -2.25 -27.74 -15.75
N PHE A 21 -3.30 -27.15 -15.20
CA PHE A 21 -3.18 -26.02 -14.25
C PHE A 21 -2.55 -26.44 -12.93
N VAL A 22 -2.96 -27.59 -12.38
CA VAL A 22 -2.37 -28.13 -11.14
C VAL A 22 -0.89 -28.49 -11.34
N CYS A 23 -0.51 -29.05 -12.49
CA CYS A 23 0.89 -29.35 -12.79
C CYS A 23 1.75 -28.09 -13.02
N ALA A 24 1.20 -27.01 -13.59
CA ALA A 24 1.93 -25.76 -13.81
C ALA A 24 2.27 -25.06 -12.49
N GLU A 25 1.33 -25.03 -11.54
CA GLU A 25 1.53 -24.49 -10.20
C GLU A 25 2.57 -25.31 -9.41
N GLU A 26 2.54 -26.64 -9.53
CA GLU A 26 3.49 -27.52 -8.85
C GLU A 26 4.92 -27.44 -9.45
N TYR A 27 5.06 -27.22 -10.76
CA TYR A 27 6.36 -26.95 -11.39
C TYR A 27 6.93 -25.59 -11.01
N HIS A 28 6.10 -24.55 -10.88
CA HIS A 28 6.52 -23.27 -10.32
C HIS A 28 6.95 -23.39 -8.84
N ARG A 29 6.26 -24.23 -8.06
CA ARG A 29 6.59 -24.50 -6.66
C ARG A 29 7.85 -25.33 -6.47
N LYS A 30 8.17 -26.28 -7.37
CA LYS A 30 9.41 -27.09 -7.28
C LYS A 30 10.68 -26.32 -7.66
N GLY A 31 10.56 -25.19 -8.36
CA GLY A 31 11.70 -24.35 -8.76
C GLY A 31 12.22 -23.41 -7.67
N TYR A 32 11.43 -23.15 -6.63
CA TYR A 32 11.77 -22.32 -5.48
C TYR A 32 11.69 -23.16 -4.21
N SER A 33 12.61 -23.00 -3.26
CA SER A 33 12.38 -23.56 -1.93
C SER A 33 11.09 -22.95 -1.37
N ASP A 34 10.29 -23.72 -0.62
CA ASP A 34 9.07 -23.21 0.03
C ASP A 34 9.36 -21.93 0.85
N ASP A 35 10.59 -21.79 1.36
CA ASP A 35 11.10 -20.59 2.02
C ASP A 35 11.27 -19.41 1.06
N LEU A 36 11.86 -19.60 -0.13
CA LEU A 36 11.95 -18.52 -1.13
C LEU A 36 10.56 -18.12 -1.62
N TYR A 37 9.66 -19.08 -1.84
CA TYR A 37 8.30 -18.80 -2.31
C TYR A 37 7.52 -17.97 -1.30
N ARG A 38 7.58 -18.33 -0.01
CA ARG A 38 6.98 -17.56 1.08
C ARG A 38 7.61 -16.18 1.19
N VAL A 39 8.93 -16.07 1.19
CA VAL A 39 9.63 -14.77 1.23
C VAL A 39 9.25 -13.90 0.03
N THR A 40 9.17 -14.45 -1.19
CA THR A 40 8.79 -13.66 -2.38
C THR A 40 7.33 -13.23 -2.36
N ASN A 41 6.40 -14.09 -1.92
CA ASN A 41 4.97 -13.77 -1.83
C ASN A 41 4.66 -12.82 -0.68
N ASP A 42 5.28 -13.01 0.49
CA ASP A 42 5.10 -12.13 1.64
C ASP A 42 5.62 -10.72 1.30
N VAL A 43 6.78 -10.61 0.62
CA VAL A 43 7.30 -9.32 0.12
C VAL A 43 6.37 -8.67 -0.91
N THR A 44 5.74 -9.45 -1.81
CA THR A 44 4.80 -8.88 -2.79
C THR A 44 3.49 -8.44 -2.14
N GLN A 45 2.92 -9.23 -1.23
CA GLN A 45 1.71 -8.85 -0.51
C GLN A 45 1.92 -7.62 0.37
N GLU A 46 3.05 -7.55 1.06
CA GLU A 46 3.43 -6.37 1.84
C GLU A 46 3.55 -5.13 0.95
N GLN A 47 4.21 -5.23 -0.21
CA GLN A 47 4.31 -4.12 -1.16
C GLN A 47 2.95 -3.69 -1.71
N HIS A 48 2.08 -4.64 -2.09
CA HIS A 48 0.72 -4.33 -2.53
C HIS A 48 -0.06 -3.59 -1.46
N PHE A 49 0.06 -4.02 -0.22
CA PHE A 49 -0.60 -3.38 0.90
C PHE A 49 -0.03 -1.97 1.19
N LYS A 50 1.30 -1.79 1.15
CA LYS A 50 1.92 -0.46 1.25
C LYS A 50 1.42 0.48 0.15
N ASN A 51 1.36 0.01 -1.09
CA ASN A 51 0.83 0.79 -2.22
C ASN A 51 -0.64 1.15 -2.00
N PHE A 52 -1.47 0.20 -1.56
CA PHE A 52 -2.86 0.47 -1.22
C PHE A 52 -3.00 1.57 -0.15
N MET A 53 -2.18 1.53 0.89
CA MET A 53 -2.19 2.55 1.93
C MET A 53 -1.77 3.93 1.41
N LEU A 54 -0.78 3.99 0.50
CA LEU A 54 -0.37 5.24 -0.13
C LEU A 54 -1.48 5.82 -1.02
N GLU A 55 -2.17 4.98 -1.79
CA GLU A 55 -3.30 5.39 -2.60
C GLU A 55 -4.45 5.91 -1.74
N LEU A 56 -4.78 5.19 -0.66
CA LEU A 56 -5.83 5.58 0.28
C LEU A 56 -5.55 6.94 0.95
N LEU A 57 -4.28 7.22 1.26
CA LEU A 57 -3.86 8.42 1.99
C LEU A 57 -3.40 9.57 1.10
N MET A 58 -3.34 9.37 -0.23
CA MET A 58 -2.71 10.30 -1.18
C MET A 58 -3.22 11.74 -1.02
N ASP A 59 -4.54 11.92 -0.99
CA ASP A 59 -5.16 13.24 -0.90
C ASP A 59 -4.84 13.96 0.41
N GLU A 60 -4.90 13.23 1.53
CA GLU A 60 -4.58 13.76 2.86
C GLU A 60 -3.09 14.08 2.99
N ILE A 61 -2.22 13.25 2.39
CA ILE A 61 -0.78 13.50 2.35
C ILE A 61 -0.47 14.79 1.57
N ILE A 62 -1.02 14.95 0.36
CA ILE A 62 -0.78 16.14 -0.47
C ILE A 62 -1.29 17.38 0.25
N LYS A 63 -2.50 17.34 0.81
CA LYS A 63 -3.09 18.46 1.56
C LYS A 63 -2.26 18.84 2.78
N ALA A 64 -1.76 17.85 3.52
CA ALA A 64 -0.88 18.08 4.66
C ALA A 64 0.44 18.74 4.24
N ALA A 65 1.07 18.26 3.15
CA ALA A 65 2.30 18.84 2.62
C ALA A 65 2.11 20.28 2.11
N GLN A 66 1.04 20.53 1.34
CA GLN A 66 0.69 21.88 0.87
C GLN A 66 0.49 22.85 2.04
N THR A 67 -0.15 22.38 3.11
CA THR A 67 -0.36 23.16 4.33
C THR A 67 0.96 23.43 5.06
N LYS A 68 1.80 22.39 5.24
CA LYS A 68 3.08 22.49 5.93
C LYS A 68 4.03 23.51 5.29
N TYR A 69 4.17 23.45 3.97
CA TYR A 69 5.09 24.31 3.22
C TYR A 69 4.44 25.61 2.74
N ASN A 70 3.15 25.81 3.03
CA ASN A 70 2.33 26.91 2.51
C ASN A 70 2.46 27.06 0.98
N ASP A 71 2.45 25.93 0.27
CA ASP A 71 2.66 25.87 -1.18
C ASP A 71 1.66 24.92 -1.84
N LYS A 72 0.64 25.52 -2.46
CA LYS A 72 -0.42 24.80 -3.18
C LYS A 72 0.04 24.16 -4.50
N SER A 73 1.26 24.46 -4.96
CA SER A 73 1.81 23.87 -6.19
C SER A 73 2.40 22.48 -5.99
N ILE A 74 2.56 22.03 -4.73
CA ILE A 74 2.97 20.65 -4.42
C ILE A 74 1.91 19.71 -5.01
N SER A 75 2.35 18.87 -5.93
CA SER A 75 1.47 18.02 -6.73
C SER A 75 1.97 16.58 -6.85
N GLY A 76 3.14 16.26 -6.30
CA GLY A 76 3.72 14.94 -6.40
C GLY A 76 4.50 14.55 -5.15
N LEU A 77 4.62 13.23 -4.98
CA LEU A 77 5.31 12.59 -3.88
C LEU A 77 6.36 11.64 -4.44
N SER A 78 7.51 11.58 -3.79
CA SER A 78 8.52 10.55 -4.04
C SER A 78 8.71 9.72 -2.78
N PHE A 79 8.89 8.41 -2.97
CA PHE A 79 9.05 7.44 -1.90
C PHE A 79 10.42 6.78 -2.03
N ASP A 80 11.09 6.61 -0.90
CA ASP A 80 12.39 5.95 -0.86
C ASP A 80 12.19 4.46 -0.60
N TRP A 81 11.93 3.71 -1.66
CA TRP A 81 11.69 2.26 -1.58
C TRP A 81 12.98 1.46 -1.31
N GLU A 82 14.14 2.06 -1.52
CA GLU A 82 15.44 1.38 -1.51
C GLU A 82 16.25 1.64 -0.22
N ASN A 83 15.98 2.72 0.54
CA ASN A 83 16.81 3.11 1.69
C ASN A 83 16.11 3.04 3.08
N THR A 84 16.90 3.52 4.07
CA THR A 84 16.77 3.75 5.53
C THR A 84 15.40 3.88 6.22
N TYR A 85 14.28 4.13 5.52
CA TYR A 85 12.98 4.35 6.16
C TYR A 85 11.91 3.43 5.57
N ASN A 86 11.09 2.86 6.43
CA ASN A 86 9.87 2.20 5.97
C ASN A 86 8.94 3.26 5.36
N VAL A 87 8.61 3.08 4.07
CA VAL A 87 7.71 3.96 3.33
C VAL A 87 6.35 4.06 4.01
N VAL A 88 5.85 2.93 4.50
CA VAL A 88 4.63 2.82 5.31
C VAL A 88 4.92 1.93 6.52
N GLU A 89 4.53 2.39 7.70
CA GLU A 89 4.57 1.67 8.97
C GLU A 89 3.15 1.63 9.54
N ILE A 90 2.68 0.47 10.00
CA ILE A 90 1.38 0.34 10.66
C ILE A 90 1.58 -0.15 12.08
N ASN A 91 1.01 0.59 13.03
CA ASN A 91 0.93 0.20 14.43
C ASN A 91 -0.55 0.01 14.80
N GLU A 92 -0.91 -1.21 15.20
CA GLU A 92 -2.22 -1.49 15.76
C GLU A 92 -2.29 -0.95 17.18
N SER A 93 -3.16 0.04 17.42
CA SER A 93 -3.20 0.74 18.71
C SER A 93 -3.64 -0.16 19.87
N ARG A 94 -4.51 -1.14 19.59
CA ARG A 94 -5.11 -2.03 20.59
C ARG A 94 -4.11 -2.97 21.26
N LEU A 95 -2.96 -3.23 20.64
CA LEU A 95 -1.93 -4.13 21.19
C LEU A 95 -0.98 -3.42 22.18
N GLN A 96 -0.96 -2.08 22.22
CA GLN A 96 0.01 -1.33 23.04
C GLN A 96 -0.57 -0.70 24.31
N GLY A 97 -1.80 -1.05 24.71
CA GLY A 97 -2.41 -0.56 25.96
C GLY A 97 -2.71 0.95 26.00
N ASN A 98 -2.42 1.68 24.93
CA ASN A 98 -2.77 3.08 24.77
C ASN A 98 -4.18 3.19 24.20
N CYS A 99 -5.03 3.93 24.90
CA CYS A 99 -6.39 4.27 24.47
C CYS A 99 -6.33 5.29 23.33
N ASN A 100 -5.84 4.86 22.16
CA ASN A 100 -5.80 5.74 21.00
C ASN A 100 -7.21 5.88 20.43
N GLU A 101 -7.56 7.12 20.06
CA GLU A 101 -8.83 7.50 19.42
C GLU A 101 -9.12 6.68 18.14
N TYR A 102 -8.06 6.15 17.49
CA TYR A 102 -8.13 5.40 16.24
C TYR A 102 -7.62 3.95 16.41
N PRO A 103 -8.27 2.96 15.79
CA PRO A 103 -7.86 1.55 15.86
C PRO A 103 -6.55 1.25 15.12
N PHE A 104 -6.23 2.03 14.09
CA PHE A 104 -4.98 1.90 13.33
C PHE A 104 -4.23 3.22 13.30
N ILE A 105 -2.91 3.14 13.50
CA ILE A 105 -1.98 4.27 13.35
C ILE A 105 -1.04 3.93 12.20
N VAL A 106 -1.02 4.78 11.17
CA VAL A 106 -0.23 4.57 9.96
C VAL A 106 0.74 5.73 9.79
N SER A 107 2.02 5.44 9.73
CA SER A 107 3.03 6.44 9.41
C SER A 107 3.54 6.26 7.99
N VAL A 108 3.66 7.36 7.25
CA VAL A 108 4.13 7.39 5.86
C VAL A 108 5.32 8.32 5.76
N THR A 109 6.40 7.85 5.16
CA THR A 109 7.58 8.66 4.87
C THR A 109 7.58 9.07 3.39
N ILE A 110 7.63 10.36 3.13
CA ILE A 110 7.47 10.95 1.79
C ILE A 110 8.54 12.02 1.51
N THR A 111 8.75 12.31 0.24
CA THR A 111 9.47 13.51 -0.20
C THR A 111 8.57 14.30 -1.15
N PRO A 112 7.90 15.37 -0.68
CA PRO A 112 7.02 16.17 -1.52
C PRO A 112 7.80 16.92 -2.60
N HIS A 113 7.19 17.08 -3.76
CA HIS A 113 7.75 17.87 -4.85
C HIS A 113 6.70 18.59 -5.69
N ASN A 114 7.15 19.60 -6.43
CA ASN A 114 6.39 20.24 -7.49
C ASN A 114 7.16 20.20 -8.82
N GLY A 115 6.50 20.61 -9.90
CA GLY A 115 7.09 20.67 -11.23
C GLY A 115 7.10 19.32 -11.97
N GLY A 116 7.37 19.40 -13.28
CA GLY A 116 7.48 18.23 -14.14
C GLY A 116 8.79 17.46 -13.95
N ILE A 117 8.93 16.32 -14.62
CA ILE A 117 10.08 15.40 -14.51
C ILE A 117 11.44 16.11 -14.66
N LYS A 118 11.53 17.14 -15.51
CA LYS A 118 12.78 17.85 -15.81
C LYS A 118 13.15 18.96 -14.80
N ASN A 119 12.18 19.53 -14.09
CA ASN A 119 12.36 20.69 -13.21
C ASN A 119 11.70 20.44 -11.85
N ARG A 120 12.01 19.29 -11.24
CA ARG A 120 11.38 18.86 -10.00
C ARG A 120 12.05 19.56 -8.81
N LYS A 121 11.30 20.35 -8.04
CA LYS A 121 11.79 20.92 -6.76
C LYS A 121 11.32 20.03 -5.62
N PHE A 122 12.26 19.53 -4.83
CA PHE A 122 11.98 18.72 -3.65
C PHE A 122 12.00 19.58 -2.38
N TYR A 123 11.06 19.31 -1.47
CA TYR A 123 10.89 20.09 -0.23
C TYR A 123 11.61 19.48 0.98
N GLY A 124 12.11 18.25 0.82
CA GLY A 124 12.75 17.47 1.87
C GLY A 124 11.95 16.21 2.19
N THR A 125 12.46 15.41 3.12
CA THR A 125 11.82 14.15 3.55
C THR A 125 11.01 14.40 4.81
N ASP A 126 9.76 13.98 4.79
CA ASP A 126 8.77 14.17 5.86
C ASP A 126 8.22 12.81 6.29
N LYS A 127 7.84 12.70 7.57
CA LYS A 127 7.09 11.58 8.14
C LYS A 127 5.74 12.09 8.63
N LEU A 128 4.66 11.52 8.12
CA LEU A 128 3.29 11.88 8.48
C LEU A 128 2.66 10.69 9.18
N THR A 129 1.99 10.93 10.31
CA THR A 129 1.30 9.88 11.06
C THR A 129 -0.20 10.14 11.04
N PHE A 130 -0.97 9.14 10.63
CA PHE A 130 -2.41 9.18 10.49
C PHE A 130 -3.09 8.19 11.43
N GLY A 131 -4.20 8.61 12.02
CA GLY A 131 -5.18 7.72 12.65
C GLY A 131 -6.22 7.31 11.63
N ILE A 132 -6.54 6.01 11.57
CA ILE A 132 -7.51 5.47 10.62
C ILE A 132 -8.53 4.61 11.36
N ASP A 133 -9.80 4.90 11.16
CA ASP A 133 -10.93 4.04 11.54
C ASP A 133 -11.70 3.60 10.29
N PRO A 134 -11.47 2.36 9.82
CA PRO A 134 -12.13 1.85 8.63
C PRO A 134 -13.66 1.80 8.73
N ASN A 135 -14.21 1.72 9.94
CA ASN A 135 -15.66 1.64 10.15
C ASN A 135 -16.38 2.95 9.81
N LEU A 136 -15.64 4.04 9.64
CA LEU A 136 -16.15 5.36 9.33
C LEU A 136 -16.09 5.66 7.84
N PHE A 137 -15.45 4.83 7.02
CA PHE A 137 -15.49 5.00 5.56
C PHE A 137 -16.94 4.92 5.06
N GLY A 138 -17.35 5.92 4.27
CA GLY A 138 -18.73 6.08 3.82
C GLY A 138 -19.69 6.72 4.84
N ARG A 139 -19.22 7.01 6.07
CA ARG A 139 -19.97 7.77 7.08
C ARG A 139 -19.36 9.17 7.19
N ASN A 140 -20.13 10.19 6.81
CA ASN A 140 -19.63 11.56 6.75
C ASN A 140 -19.70 12.24 8.14
N ILE A 141 -18.92 11.73 9.10
CA ILE A 141 -18.88 12.26 10.48
C ILE A 141 -17.76 13.28 10.57
N LYS A 142 -18.11 14.58 10.60
CA LYS A 142 -17.12 15.68 10.64
C LYS A 142 -16.31 15.71 11.94
N GLU A 143 -16.92 15.33 13.05
CA GLU A 143 -16.29 15.40 14.38
C GLU A 143 -15.23 14.31 14.58
N HIS A 144 -15.37 13.19 13.86
CA HIS A 144 -14.46 12.06 13.95
C HIS A 144 -14.28 11.47 12.53
N PRO A 145 -13.37 12.04 11.73
CA PRO A 145 -13.17 11.60 10.35
C PRO A 145 -12.50 10.23 10.31
N ALA A 146 -12.77 9.46 9.24
CA ALA A 146 -12.20 8.13 9.02
C ALA A 146 -10.66 8.13 8.95
N ILE A 147 -10.07 9.23 8.48
CA ILE A 147 -8.63 9.47 8.43
C ILE A 147 -8.36 10.81 9.08
N LYS A 148 -7.40 10.87 10.00
CA LYS A 148 -6.97 12.10 10.68
C LYS A 148 -5.45 12.16 10.73
N LEU A 149 -4.86 13.27 10.30
CA LEU A 149 -3.44 13.54 10.55
C LEU A 149 -3.24 13.78 12.05
N ILE A 150 -2.44 12.92 12.68
CA ILE A 150 -2.08 12.98 14.09
C ILE A 150 -0.81 13.80 14.27
N ASP A 151 0.19 13.55 13.43
CA ASP A 151 1.50 14.21 13.54
C ASP A 151 2.15 14.43 12.17
N TYR A 152 3.00 15.45 12.09
CA TYR A 152 3.78 15.81 10.92
C TYR A 152 5.20 16.19 11.34
N HIS A 153 6.17 15.36 10.97
CA HIS A 153 7.57 15.54 11.32
C HIS A 153 8.46 15.72 10.08
N HIS A 154 9.22 16.82 10.01
CA HIS A 154 10.22 17.04 8.95
C HIS A 154 11.52 16.34 9.34
N LEU A 155 11.92 15.30 8.60
CA LEU A 155 13.10 14.48 8.91
C LEU A 155 14.39 15.11 8.38
N LYS A 156 14.37 15.60 7.14
CA LYS A 156 15.58 16.10 6.48
C LYS A 156 15.25 17.13 5.40
N SER A 157 15.94 18.26 5.44
CA SER A 157 15.87 19.27 4.39
C SER A 157 16.49 18.73 3.09
N SER A 158 15.86 19.00 1.94
CA SER A 158 16.49 18.74 0.64
C SER A 158 17.73 19.63 0.56
N LYS A 159 18.92 19.02 0.56
CA LYS A 159 20.11 19.75 0.15
C LYS A 159 19.88 20.14 -1.31
N SER A 160 19.78 21.44 -1.60
CA SER A 160 19.82 21.92 -2.97
C SER A 160 21.15 21.46 -3.58
N PHE A 161 21.09 20.58 -4.56
CA PHE A 161 22.19 20.34 -5.48
C PHE A 161 22.10 21.33 -6.63
#